data_AF-A0A1H9QWT8-F1
#
_entry.id   AF-A0A1H9QWT8-F1
#
_cell.length_a   1.000
_cell.length_b   1.000
_cell.length_c   1.000
_cell.angle_alpha   90.00
_cell.angle_beta   90.00
_cell.angle_gamma   90.00
#
_symmetry.space_group_name_H-M   'P 1'
#
loop_
_entity.id
_entity.type
_entity.pdbx_description
1 polymer ?
#
loop_
_entity_poly.entity_id
_entity_poly.type
_entity_poly.pdbx_seq_one_letter_code
_entity_poly.pdbx_strand_id
1 'polypeptide(L)'
;MTREELLKKNGWSDKLRSYSVISKAMKAEPIDSVDFFKEYKHADEEFETSYYYAVTNSTLTNPKGKEDFRTINQLLFPNQQNLIIYRWNDDWSDYFDAGKEWWGTFYWTIYDPSTNRMTVIGASTTD
;
A
#
# COMPACT_ATOMS: atom_id res chain seq x y z
N MET A 1 9.24 30.06 -5.17
CA MET A 1 8.18 29.77 -4.18
C MET A 1 8.51 28.42 -3.57
N THR A 2 8.86 28.36 -2.29
CA THR A 2 9.20 27.11 -1.57
C THR A 2 7.95 26.33 -1.17
N ARG A 3 8.13 25.07 -0.73
CA ARG A 3 7.04 24.26 -0.17
C ARG A 3 6.40 24.95 1.03
N GLU A 4 7.18 25.52 1.96
CA GLU A 4 6.62 26.22 3.11
C GLU A 4 5.80 27.45 2.69
N GLU A 5 6.29 28.20 1.69
CA GLU A 5 5.58 29.37 1.16
C GLU A 5 4.24 29.00 0.52
N LEU A 6 4.18 27.88 -0.21
CA LEU A 6 2.94 27.34 -0.78
C LEU A 6 1.97 26.85 0.29
N LEU A 7 2.47 26.13 1.31
CA LEU A 7 1.64 25.63 2.40
C LEU A 7 1.04 26.77 3.22
N LYS A 8 1.84 27.79 3.52
CA LYS A 8 1.38 28.97 4.25
C LYS A 8 0.38 29.79 3.43
N LYS A 9 0.64 29.98 2.13
CA LYS A 9 -0.26 30.71 1.23
C LYS A 9 -1.66 30.07 1.14
N ASN A 10 -1.75 28.75 1.22
CA ASN A 10 -3.02 28.02 1.10
C ASN A 10 -3.65 27.60 2.45
N GLY A 11 -3.08 28.02 3.59
CA GLY A 11 -3.58 27.65 4.91
C GLY A 11 -3.47 26.16 5.23
N TRP A 12 -2.45 25.49 4.69
CA TRP A 12 -2.20 24.05 4.84
C TRP A 12 -1.04 23.71 5.77
N SER A 13 -0.38 24.72 6.35
CA SER A 13 0.78 24.53 7.25
C SER A 13 0.49 23.54 8.38
N ASP A 14 -0.72 23.60 8.93
CA ASP A 14 -1.10 22.82 10.12
C ASP A 14 -1.91 21.57 9.75
N LYS A 15 -2.21 21.39 8.46
CA LYS A 15 -3.01 20.27 7.93
C LYS A 15 -2.15 19.15 7.35
N LEU A 16 -0.86 19.40 7.17
CA LEU A 16 0.05 18.41 6.60
C LEU A 16 0.79 17.71 7.75
N ARG A 17 0.46 16.44 8.00
CA ARG A 17 1.39 15.58 8.75
C ARG A 17 2.63 15.38 7.88
N SER A 18 3.77 15.82 8.36
CA SER A 18 5.05 15.54 7.74
C SER A 18 5.63 14.28 8.37
N TYR A 19 6.02 13.34 7.53
CA TYR A 19 6.78 12.17 7.92
C TYR A 19 8.24 12.35 7.50
N SER A 20 9.15 11.86 8.33
CA SER A 20 10.58 11.82 8.03
C SER A 20 10.84 10.80 6.92
N VAL A 21 11.75 11.08 6.00
CA VAL A 21 12.10 10.15 4.91
C VAL A 21 13.61 9.97 4.82
N ILE A 22 14.05 8.72 4.95
CA ILE A 22 15.44 8.27 4.79
C ILE A 22 15.54 7.52 3.47
N SER A 23 15.64 8.26 2.37
CA SER A 23 15.63 7.69 1.00
C SER A 23 16.70 6.62 0.77
N LYS A 24 17.85 6.69 1.44
CA LYS A 24 18.91 5.66 1.36
C LYS A 24 18.53 4.33 2.01
N ALA A 25 17.51 4.31 2.87
CA ALA A 25 17.02 3.11 3.54
C ALA A 25 15.90 2.42 2.73
N MET A 26 15.40 3.05 1.66
CA MET A 26 14.37 2.47 0.79
C MET A 26 14.95 1.31 -0.01
N LYS A 27 14.39 0.13 0.19
CA LYS A 27 14.69 -1.10 -0.54
C LYS A 27 13.40 -1.63 -1.16
N ALA A 28 13.49 -1.99 -2.43
CA ALA A 28 12.37 -2.53 -3.20
C ALA A 28 12.69 -3.96 -3.63
N GLU A 29 11.71 -4.84 -3.49
CA GLU A 29 11.76 -6.22 -3.94
C GLU A 29 10.68 -6.43 -4.99
N PRO A 30 11.00 -7.00 -6.16
CA PRO A 30 10.01 -7.28 -7.18
C PRO A 30 9.08 -8.40 -6.71
N ILE A 31 7.79 -8.30 -7.04
CA ILE A 31 6.80 -9.35 -6.77
C ILE A 31 6.19 -9.82 -8.08
N ASP A 32 5.99 -11.13 -8.22
CA ASP A 32 5.25 -11.69 -9.34
C ASP A 32 3.76 -11.32 -9.24
N SER A 33 3.13 -11.00 -10.36
CA SER A 33 1.72 -10.61 -10.37
C SER A 33 0.79 -11.71 -9.83
N VAL A 34 1.11 -12.99 -10.10
CA VAL A 34 0.35 -14.13 -9.58
C VAL A 34 0.43 -14.18 -8.05
N ASP A 35 1.61 -13.95 -7.49
CA ASP A 35 1.81 -13.93 -6.03
C ASP A 35 1.12 -12.71 -5.40
N PHE A 36 1.19 -11.54 -6.05
CA PHE A 36 0.57 -10.32 -5.54
C PHE A 36 -0.96 -10.43 -5.45
N PHE A 37 -1.62 -11.07 -6.43
CA PHE A 37 -3.07 -11.25 -6.45
C PHE A 37 -3.54 -12.59 -5.86
N LYS A 38 -2.64 -13.35 -5.21
CA LYS A 38 -2.96 -14.65 -4.63
C LYS A 38 -4.09 -14.54 -3.61
N GLU A 39 -5.12 -15.36 -3.80
CA GLU A 39 -6.20 -15.52 -2.83
C GLU A 39 -5.87 -16.64 -1.84
N TYR A 40 -5.99 -16.35 -0.55
CA TYR A 40 -5.70 -17.31 0.51
C TYR A 40 -6.99 -17.97 1.01
N LYS A 41 -6.87 -19.26 1.38
CA LYS A 41 -7.98 -20.06 1.94
C LYS A 41 -7.89 -20.19 3.46
N HIS A 42 -6.70 -20.04 4.02
CA HIS A 42 -6.39 -20.20 5.43
C HIS A 42 -5.42 -19.09 5.86
N ALA A 43 -5.47 -18.73 7.14
CA ALA A 43 -4.51 -17.82 7.71
C ALA A 43 -3.20 -18.56 7.99
N ASP A 44 -2.13 -18.09 7.36
CA ASP A 44 -0.74 -18.46 7.57
C ASP A 44 0.14 -17.19 7.51
N GLU A 45 1.46 -17.34 7.74
CA GLU A 45 2.40 -16.22 7.76
C GLU A 45 2.45 -15.47 6.40
N GLU A 46 2.29 -16.21 5.31
CA GLU A 46 2.24 -15.63 3.97
C GLU A 46 0.97 -14.79 3.77
N PHE A 47 -0.18 -15.28 4.27
CA PHE A 47 -1.43 -14.55 4.28
C PHE A 47 -1.30 -13.24 5.06
N GLU A 48 -0.82 -13.25 6.30
CA GLU A 48 -0.76 -12.06 7.17
C GLU A 48 0.13 -10.95 6.60
N THR A 49 1.04 -11.28 5.70
CA THR A 49 1.92 -10.31 5.03
C THR A 49 1.50 -9.98 3.59
N SER A 50 0.35 -10.51 3.14
CA SER A 50 -0.13 -10.38 1.76
C SER A 50 -0.96 -9.12 1.52
N TYR A 51 -0.98 -8.68 0.25
CA TYR A 51 -1.95 -7.68 -0.22
C TYR A 51 -3.40 -8.13 -0.02
N TYR A 52 -3.67 -9.42 -0.18
CA TYR A 52 -4.99 -10.00 0.07
C TYR A 52 -5.44 -9.75 1.52
N TYR A 53 -4.57 -9.97 2.51
CA TYR A 53 -4.86 -9.65 3.91
C TYR A 53 -5.08 -8.14 4.12
N ALA A 54 -4.23 -7.28 3.55
CA ALA A 54 -4.37 -5.83 3.71
C ALA A 54 -5.74 -5.30 3.23
N VAL A 55 -6.36 -5.95 2.23
CA VAL A 55 -7.70 -5.56 1.72
C VAL A 55 -8.83 -6.30 2.43
N THR A 56 -8.62 -7.57 2.81
CA THR A 56 -9.69 -8.45 3.32
C THR A 56 -9.77 -8.50 4.84
N ASN A 57 -8.71 -8.12 5.56
CA ASN A 57 -8.67 -8.16 7.01
C ASN A 57 -9.39 -6.95 7.62
N SER A 58 -10.71 -7.03 7.56
CA SER A 58 -11.63 -6.43 8.53
C SER A 58 -12.56 -7.54 9.01
N THR A 59 -12.02 -8.46 9.81
CA THR A 59 -12.65 -9.74 10.15
C THR A 59 -13.76 -9.64 11.21
N LEU A 60 -14.27 -8.44 11.48
CA LEU A 60 -15.53 -8.24 12.22
C LEU A 60 -16.65 -7.56 11.41
N THR A 61 -16.38 -7.01 10.20
CA THR A 61 -17.37 -6.19 9.48
C THR A 61 -17.47 -6.40 7.96
N ASN A 62 -16.59 -7.16 7.29
CA ASN A 62 -16.67 -7.33 5.83
C ASN A 62 -16.91 -8.78 5.34
N PRO A 63 -18.17 -9.27 5.34
CA PRO A 63 -18.51 -10.57 4.75
C PRO A 63 -18.30 -10.64 3.22
N LYS A 64 -18.00 -9.51 2.57
CA LYS A 64 -17.74 -9.41 1.13
C LYS A 64 -16.26 -9.18 0.77
N GLY A 65 -15.33 -9.24 1.73
CA GLY A 65 -13.93 -8.86 1.50
C GLY A 65 -13.29 -9.52 0.27
N LYS A 66 -13.62 -10.78 -0.02
CA LYS A 66 -13.15 -11.49 -1.22
C LYS A 66 -13.75 -10.94 -2.52
N GLU A 67 -15.04 -10.61 -2.52
CA GLU A 67 -15.72 -9.98 -3.66
C GLU A 67 -15.18 -8.56 -3.90
N ASP A 68 -14.98 -7.81 -2.82
CA ASP A 68 -14.40 -6.46 -2.88
C ASP A 68 -12.96 -6.49 -3.40
N PHE A 69 -12.14 -7.42 -2.93
CA PHE A 69 -10.77 -7.62 -3.42
C PHE A 69 -10.75 -7.81 -4.95
N ARG A 70 -11.59 -8.71 -5.46
CA ARG A 70 -11.71 -8.95 -6.90
C ARG A 70 -12.19 -7.71 -7.64
N THR A 71 -13.24 -7.06 -7.13
CA THR A 71 -13.86 -5.89 -7.77
C THR A 71 -12.88 -4.72 -7.86
N ILE A 72 -12.18 -4.40 -6.77
CA ILE A 72 -11.19 -3.33 -6.71
C ILE A 72 -10.02 -3.66 -7.64
N ASN A 73 -9.52 -4.90 -7.64
CA ASN A 73 -8.40 -5.27 -8.51
C ASN A 73 -8.79 -5.24 -9.99
N GLN A 74 -10.02 -5.60 -10.34
CA GLN A 74 -10.49 -5.52 -11.72
C GLN A 74 -10.68 -4.06 -12.18
N LEU A 75 -11.05 -3.16 -11.26
CA LEU A 75 -11.17 -1.72 -11.52
C LEU A 75 -9.79 -1.05 -11.67
N LEU A 76 -8.86 -1.35 -10.78
CA LEU A 76 -7.54 -0.72 -10.74
C LEU A 76 -6.57 -1.33 -11.76
N PHE A 77 -6.66 -2.64 -11.96
CA PHE A 77 -5.73 -3.45 -12.75
C PHE A 77 -6.50 -4.37 -13.71
N PRO A 78 -7.17 -3.83 -14.74
CA PRO A 78 -7.96 -4.63 -15.68
C PRO A 78 -7.10 -5.62 -16.48
N ASN A 79 -5.80 -5.37 -16.61
CA ASN A 79 -4.80 -6.30 -17.13
C ASN A 79 -3.75 -6.58 -16.06
N GLN A 80 -3.76 -7.78 -15.49
CA GLN A 80 -2.88 -8.14 -14.38
C GLN A 80 -1.56 -8.78 -14.84
N GLN A 81 -1.48 -9.23 -16.09
CA GLN A 81 -0.40 -10.12 -16.54
C GLN A 81 0.94 -9.40 -16.80
N ASN A 82 0.92 -8.06 -16.94
CA ASN A 82 2.10 -7.26 -17.30
C ASN A 82 2.38 -6.12 -16.32
N LEU A 83 1.93 -6.25 -15.07
CA LEU A 83 2.20 -5.26 -14.05
C LEU A 83 3.64 -5.37 -13.56
N ILE A 84 4.27 -4.22 -13.30
CA ILE A 84 5.56 -4.15 -12.63
C ILE A 84 5.29 -3.79 -11.17
N ILE A 85 5.51 -4.75 -10.28
CA ILE A 85 5.12 -4.66 -8.88
C ILE A 85 6.38 -4.70 -8.00
N TYR A 86 6.47 -3.76 -7.07
CA TYR A 86 7.48 -3.75 -6.02
C TYR A 86 6.83 -3.64 -4.65
N ARG A 87 7.34 -4.44 -3.71
CA ARG A 87 7.17 -4.21 -2.26
C ARG A 87 8.35 -3.42 -1.76
N TRP A 88 8.08 -2.46 -0.89
CA TRP A 88 9.09 -1.69 -0.22
C TRP A 88 9.16 -2.10 1.25
N ASN A 89 10.36 -2.04 1.83
CA ASN A 89 10.50 -2.09 3.29
C ASN A 89 9.86 -0.85 3.93
N ASP A 90 9.85 -0.78 5.24
CA ASP A 90 9.11 0.23 6.03
C ASP A 90 10.01 0.95 7.06
N ASP A 91 11.32 0.80 6.96
CA ASP A 91 12.31 1.43 7.86
C ASP A 91 12.75 2.82 7.41
N TRP A 92 12.24 3.29 6.27
CA TRP A 92 12.65 4.55 5.66
C TRP A 92 11.80 5.74 6.08
N SER A 93 10.74 5.56 6.87
CA SER A 93 9.86 6.64 7.31
C SER A 93 9.16 6.34 8.62
N ASP A 94 9.03 7.37 9.46
CA ASP A 94 8.25 7.34 10.72
C ASP A 94 6.73 7.26 10.48
N TYR A 95 6.29 7.31 9.21
CA TYR A 95 4.93 6.97 8.81
C TYR A 95 4.53 5.57 9.29
N PHE A 96 5.47 4.62 9.23
CA PHE A 96 5.26 3.19 9.47
C PHE A 96 5.23 2.77 10.92
N ASP A 97 5.67 3.63 11.83
CA ASP A 97 5.86 3.28 13.23
C ASP A 97 4.54 2.84 13.90
N ALA A 98 3.43 3.53 13.59
CA ALA A 98 2.13 3.18 14.16
C ALA A 98 1.65 1.78 13.71
N GLY A 99 1.81 1.43 12.44
CA GLY A 99 1.34 0.15 11.89
C GLY A 99 2.18 -1.03 12.38
N LYS A 100 3.49 -0.82 12.57
CA LYS A 100 4.41 -1.81 13.15
C LYS A 100 3.96 -2.32 14.53
N GLU A 101 3.28 -1.49 15.30
CA GLU A 101 2.80 -1.84 16.65
C GLU A 101 1.46 -2.59 16.67
N TRP A 102 0.72 -2.67 15.56
CA TRP A 102 -0.66 -3.19 15.54
C TRP A 102 -0.85 -4.35 14.58
N TRP A 103 -1.07 -4.07 13.29
CA TRP A 103 -1.48 -5.05 12.29
C TRP A 103 -0.46 -5.21 11.15
N GLY A 104 0.70 -4.58 11.29
CA GLY A 104 1.76 -4.55 10.30
C GLY A 104 1.69 -3.33 9.39
N THR A 105 2.63 -3.30 8.45
CA THR A 105 2.77 -2.22 7.49
C THR A 105 2.91 -2.80 6.09
N PHE A 106 2.44 -2.03 5.12
CA PHE A 106 2.57 -2.41 3.73
C PHE A 106 2.83 -1.20 2.86
N TYR A 107 3.71 -1.36 1.89
CA TYR A 107 3.95 -0.35 0.88
C TYR A 107 4.29 -1.02 -0.44
N TRP A 108 3.38 -0.87 -1.41
CA TRP A 108 3.54 -1.39 -2.77
C TRP A 108 3.43 -0.29 -3.80
N THR A 109 4.23 -0.45 -4.85
CA THR A 109 4.09 0.34 -6.07
C THR A 109 3.82 -0.59 -7.23
N ILE A 110 2.77 -0.28 -7.98
CA ILE A 110 2.31 -1.06 -9.12
C ILE A 110 2.26 -0.16 -10.33
N TYR A 111 3.08 -0.46 -11.33
CA TYR A 111 3.05 0.23 -12.60
C TYR A 111 2.38 -0.66 -13.65
N ASP A 112 1.36 -0.11 -14.32
CA ASP A 112 0.70 -0.70 -15.47
C ASP A 112 1.21 -0.01 -16.76
N PRO A 113 2.07 -0.67 -17.55
CA PRO A 113 2.58 -0.12 -18.80
C PRO A 113 1.50 0.08 -19.86
N SER A 114 0.39 -0.67 -19.80
CA SER A 114 -0.67 -0.61 -20.81
C SER A 114 -1.52 0.65 -20.70
N THR A 115 -1.67 1.17 -19.48
CA THR A 115 -2.42 2.40 -19.19
C THR A 115 -1.52 3.57 -18.77
N ASN A 116 -0.19 3.35 -18.70
CA ASN A 116 0.80 4.29 -18.20
C ASN A 116 0.41 4.86 -16.82
N ARG A 117 -0.05 3.97 -15.93
CA ARG A 117 -0.57 4.33 -14.60
C ARG A 117 0.31 3.76 -13.51
N MET A 118 0.61 4.59 -12.53
CA MET A 118 1.25 4.20 -11.28
C MET A 118 0.21 4.21 -10.17
N THR A 119 0.07 3.08 -9.49
CA THR A 119 -0.74 2.93 -8.28
C THR A 119 0.20 2.69 -7.09
N VAL A 120 -0.04 3.42 -6.00
CA VAL A 120 0.69 3.25 -4.74
C VAL A 120 -0.30 2.81 -3.68
N ILE A 121 -0.01 1.69 -3.03
CA ILE A 121 -0.82 1.14 -1.93
C ILE A 121 0.04 1.22 -0.68
N GLY A 122 -0.40 2.02 0.30
CA GLY A 122 0.29 2.21 1.56
C GLY A 122 -0.65 1.95 2.73
N ALA A 123 -0.20 1.17 3.70
CA ALA A 123 -0.97 0.74 4.86
C ALA A 123 -0.06 0.79 6.10
N SER A 124 -0.49 1.51 7.13
CA SER A 124 0.43 2.00 8.16
C SER A 124 -0.22 2.59 9.40
N THR A 125 -1.50 2.98 9.34
CA THR A 125 -2.16 3.69 10.44
C THR A 125 -3.02 2.74 11.26
N THR A 126 -3.14 3.07 12.54
CA THR A 126 -3.93 2.35 13.54
C THR A 126 -5.30 3.04 13.59
N ASP A 127 -6.31 2.46 12.94
CA ASP A 127 -7.69 3.01 12.87
C ASP A 127 -7.79 4.45 12.29
#